data_AF-A0A7L1B4R2-F1
#
_entry.id   AF-A0A7L1B4R2-F1
#
_cell.length_a   1.000
_cell.length_b   1.000
_cell.length_c   1.000
_cell.angle_alpha   90.00
_cell.angle_beta   90.00
_cell.angle_gamma   90.00
#
_symmetry.space_group_name_H-M   'P 1'
#
loop_
_entity.id
_entity.type
_entity.pdbx_description
1 polymer ?
#
loop_
_entity_poly.entity_id
_entity_poly.type
_entity_poly.pdbx_seq_one_letter_code
_entity_poly.pdbx_strand_id
1 'polypeptide(L)'
;ISFNAIDSALSSLKNCQSYINSGMDVATQVALDLVESFNDEEDVNNMEKVMLEYATMDRELNHYIKAFEETINQVKREKPENLPDLENLAREKFLEMESENSDSDLQRNEKYMYFKDQLKEMKKQYRGNDTIEEIDEDIAVTRSQMNFICPITQMTMKRPVRNKVCGHSYEEDAILEMIQTQKQKKKGVRCPKMGCSHVDVKGSDLVPDEALKRLIDSQNKK
;
A
#
# COMPACT_ATOMS: atom_id res chain seq x y z
N ILE A 1 -5.65 42.81 18.66
CA ILE A 1 -5.30 41.63 17.85
C ILE A 1 -5.24 42.08 16.39
N SER A 2 -4.19 41.74 15.63
CA SER A 2 -4.07 42.11 14.21
C SER A 2 -4.65 41.01 13.34
N PHE A 3 -5.72 41.30 12.59
CA PHE A 3 -6.33 40.34 11.67
C PHE A 3 -5.33 39.81 10.63
N ASN A 4 -4.36 40.63 10.22
CA ASN A 4 -3.32 40.20 9.27
C ASN A 4 -2.42 39.09 9.83
N ALA A 5 -2.15 39.09 11.14
CA ALA A 5 -1.36 38.03 11.77
C ALA A 5 -2.14 36.71 11.79
N ILE A 6 -3.45 36.77 12.01
CA ILE A 6 -4.32 35.59 11.98
C ILE A 6 -4.45 35.06 10.54
N ASP A 7 -4.65 35.94 9.55
CA ASP A 7 -4.74 35.55 8.14
C ASP A 7 -3.42 34.89 7.66
N SER A 8 -2.26 35.36 8.15
CA SER A 8 -0.96 34.72 7.90
C SER A 8 -0.81 33.35 8.58
N ALA A 9 -1.31 33.21 9.82
CA ALA A 9 -1.29 31.94 10.54
C ALA A 9 -2.21 30.90 9.86
N LEU A 10 -3.40 31.31 9.44
CA LEU A 10 -4.33 30.48 8.66
C LEU A 10 -3.73 30.03 7.33
N SER A 11 -3.04 30.93 6.62
CA SER A 11 -2.35 30.58 5.38
C SER A 11 -1.24 29.55 5.61
N SER A 12 -0.50 29.69 6.72
CA SER A 12 0.53 28.72 7.10
C SER A 12 -0.08 27.36 7.46
N LEU A 13 -1.23 27.36 8.13
CA LEU A 13 -1.95 26.15 8.49
C LEU A 13 -2.53 25.43 7.26
N LYS A 14 -3.04 26.16 6.27
CA LYS A 14 -3.44 25.59 4.97
C LYS A 14 -2.30 24.88 4.26
N ASN A 15 -1.07 25.40 4.37
CA ASN A 15 0.09 24.72 3.79
C ASN A 15 0.35 23.35 4.42
N CYS A 16 -0.06 23.12 5.68
CA CYS A 16 0.09 21.81 6.33
C CYS A 16 -0.70 20.70 5.64
N GLN A 17 -1.77 21.06 4.92
CA GLN A 17 -2.57 20.13 4.12
C GLN A 17 -1.74 19.41 3.05
N SER A 18 -0.69 20.06 2.53
CA SER A 18 0.23 19.45 1.57
C SER A 18 1.03 18.29 2.19
N TYR A 19 1.36 18.37 3.47
CA TYR A 19 2.09 17.31 4.18
C TYR A 19 1.20 16.09 4.44
N ILE A 20 -0.08 16.31 4.79
CA ILE A 20 -1.06 15.23 4.93
C ILE A 20 -1.22 14.50 3.60
N ASN A 21 -1.42 15.25 2.52
CA ASN A 21 -1.54 14.69 1.17
C ASN A 21 -0.31 13.89 0.74
N SER A 22 0.89 14.38 1.08
CA SER A 22 2.14 13.67 0.80
C SER A 22 2.27 12.38 1.64
N GLY A 23 1.84 12.43 2.91
CA GLY A 23 1.80 11.25 3.78
C GLY A 23 0.86 10.16 3.24
N MET A 24 -0.30 10.55 2.72
CA MET A 24 -1.23 9.63 2.05
C MET A 24 -0.64 9.00 0.78
N ASP A 25 0.11 9.77 -0.01
CA ASP A 25 0.78 9.25 -1.20
C ASP A 25 1.84 8.21 -0.84
N VAL A 26 2.65 8.49 0.20
CA VAL A 26 3.65 7.56 0.71
C VAL A 26 2.98 6.30 1.27
N ALA A 27 1.92 6.44 2.06
CA ALA A 27 1.18 5.31 2.62
C ALA A 27 0.60 4.42 1.51
N THR A 28 0.12 5.03 0.43
CA THR A 28 -0.34 4.29 -0.77
C THR A 28 0.79 3.50 -1.40
N GLN A 29 1.93 4.12 -1.68
CA GLN A 29 3.06 3.42 -2.30
C GLN A 29 3.57 2.26 -1.44
N VAL A 30 3.72 2.49 -0.13
CA VAL A 30 4.12 1.43 0.80
C VAL A 30 3.12 0.27 0.76
N ALA A 31 1.81 0.55 0.76
CA ALA A 31 0.80 -0.50 0.67
C ALA A 31 0.88 -1.30 -0.65
N LEU A 32 1.17 -0.64 -1.76
CA LEU A 32 1.35 -1.30 -3.06
C LEU A 32 2.61 -2.19 -3.08
N ASP A 33 3.73 -1.70 -2.55
CA ASP A 33 4.98 -2.47 -2.40
C ASP A 33 4.78 -3.69 -1.49
N LEU A 34 3.98 -3.55 -0.43
CA LEU A 34 3.61 -4.65 0.46
C LEU A 34 2.79 -5.72 -0.28
N VAL A 35 1.88 -5.30 -1.18
CA VAL A 35 1.13 -6.24 -2.03
C VAL A 35 2.04 -6.93 -3.05
N GLU A 36 2.93 -6.20 -3.72
CA GLU A 36 3.87 -6.76 -4.70
C GLU A 36 4.82 -7.78 -4.07
N SER A 37 5.32 -7.49 -2.87
CA SER A 37 6.18 -8.39 -2.09
C SER A 37 5.42 -9.55 -1.43
N PHE A 38 4.12 -9.71 -1.72
CA PHE A 38 3.22 -10.69 -1.11
C PHE A 38 3.29 -10.69 0.43
N ASN A 39 3.44 -9.51 1.03
CA ASN A 39 3.50 -9.35 2.47
C ASN A 39 2.14 -9.63 3.14
N ASP A 40 2.13 -9.76 4.48
CA ASP A 40 0.94 -10.13 5.25
C ASP A 40 -0.24 -9.18 4.97
N GLU A 41 -1.44 -9.75 4.88
CA GLU A 41 -2.68 -8.99 4.76
C GLU A 41 -2.88 -8.06 5.97
N GLU A 42 -2.32 -8.41 7.12
CA GLU A 42 -2.27 -7.55 8.32
C GLU A 42 -1.53 -6.23 8.05
N ASP A 43 -0.36 -6.25 7.40
CA ASP A 43 0.41 -5.04 7.12
C ASP A 43 -0.30 -4.12 6.13
N VAL A 44 -0.95 -4.70 5.10
CA VAL A 44 -1.77 -3.94 4.15
C VAL A 44 -2.98 -3.31 4.85
N ASN A 45 -3.63 -4.06 5.76
CA ASN A 45 -4.74 -3.53 6.57
C ASN A 45 -4.28 -2.44 7.55
N ASN A 46 -3.06 -2.51 8.05
CA ASN A 46 -2.48 -1.44 8.86
C ASN A 46 -2.26 -0.16 8.05
N MET A 47 -1.83 -0.28 6.78
CA MET A 47 -1.75 0.88 5.89
C MET A 47 -3.11 1.51 5.59
N GLU A 48 -4.17 0.70 5.52
CA GLU A 48 -5.54 1.22 5.41
C GLU A 48 -5.94 2.05 6.64
N LYS A 49 -5.60 1.60 7.85
CA LYS A 49 -5.84 2.39 9.07
C LYS A 49 -5.09 3.71 9.05
N VAL A 50 -3.81 3.70 8.65
CA VAL A 50 -2.99 4.92 8.50
C VAL A 50 -3.63 5.89 7.50
N MET A 51 -4.18 5.38 6.40
CA MET A 51 -4.89 6.20 5.42
C MET A 51 -6.16 6.85 6.01
N LEU A 52 -6.91 6.13 6.85
CA LEU A 52 -8.06 6.67 7.57
C LEU A 52 -7.64 7.74 8.58
N GLU A 53 -6.54 7.54 9.31
CA GLU A 53 -5.98 8.53 10.23
C GLU A 53 -5.60 9.83 9.51
N TYR A 54 -4.97 9.74 8.33
CA TYR A 54 -4.70 10.92 7.51
C TYR A 54 -5.98 11.60 7.00
N ALA A 55 -6.99 10.83 6.57
CA ALA A 55 -8.27 11.39 6.14
C ALA A 55 -8.99 12.12 7.28
N THR A 56 -8.94 11.58 8.50
CA THR A 56 -9.46 12.23 9.71
C THR A 56 -8.71 13.52 10.00
N MET A 57 -7.37 13.47 9.97
CA MET A 57 -6.53 14.65 10.21
C MET A 57 -6.77 15.75 9.17
N ASP A 58 -6.96 15.40 7.90
CA ASP A 58 -7.31 16.36 6.84
C ASP A 58 -8.67 17.03 7.11
N ARG A 59 -9.68 16.24 7.49
CA ARG A 59 -11.01 16.77 7.85
C ARG A 59 -10.94 17.72 9.04
N GLU A 60 -10.29 17.31 10.13
CA GLU A 60 -10.12 18.12 11.33
C GLU A 60 -9.39 19.44 11.02
N LEU A 61 -8.33 19.38 10.23
CA LEU A 61 -7.59 20.56 9.79
C LEU A 61 -8.48 21.51 8.98
N ASN A 62 -9.26 20.99 8.04
CA ASN A 62 -10.20 21.77 7.23
C ASN A 62 -11.30 22.42 8.08
N HIS A 63 -11.87 21.68 9.04
CA HIS A 63 -12.87 22.22 9.97
C HIS A 63 -12.29 23.32 10.84
N TYR A 64 -11.08 23.13 11.36
CA TYR A 64 -10.40 24.15 12.15
C TYR A 64 -10.17 25.42 11.33
N ILE A 65 -9.64 25.29 10.10
CA ILE A 65 -9.44 26.43 9.19
C ILE A 65 -10.76 27.15 8.94
N LYS A 66 -11.82 26.41 8.59
CA LYS A 66 -13.14 26.96 8.28
C LYS A 66 -13.76 27.67 9.49
N ALA A 67 -13.67 27.08 10.69
CA ALA A 67 -14.20 27.66 11.92
C ALA A 67 -13.55 29.02 12.24
N PHE A 68 -12.22 29.11 12.06
CA PHE A 68 -11.49 30.36 12.23
C PHE A 68 -11.84 31.38 11.15
N GLU A 69 -11.88 30.99 9.87
CA GLU A 69 -12.26 31.89 8.78
C GLU A 69 -13.66 32.47 8.98
N GLU A 70 -14.64 31.63 9.31
CA GLU A 70 -16.01 32.07 9.55
C GLU A 70 -16.12 33.01 10.76
N THR A 71 -15.42 32.70 11.85
CA THR A 71 -15.37 33.56 13.05
C THR A 71 -14.76 34.92 12.74
N ILE A 72 -13.62 34.95 12.05
CA ILE A 72 -12.97 36.21 11.67
C ILE A 72 -13.85 37.03 10.72
N ASN A 73 -14.44 36.37 9.72
CA ASN A 73 -15.32 37.02 8.75
C ASN A 73 -16.60 37.55 9.39
N GLN A 74 -17.10 36.89 10.43
CA GLN A 74 -18.24 37.37 11.22
C GLN A 74 -17.87 38.65 11.98
N VAL A 75 -16.77 38.64 12.73
CA VAL A 75 -16.32 39.81 13.51
C VAL A 75 -15.95 41.00 12.62
N LYS A 76 -15.31 40.76 11.47
CA LYS A 76 -15.01 41.80 10.46
C LYS A 76 -16.29 42.47 9.92
N ARG A 77 -17.39 41.71 9.79
CA ARG A 77 -18.69 42.20 9.29
C ARG A 77 -19.49 42.94 10.36
N GLU A 78 -19.63 42.35 11.54
CA GLU A 78 -20.47 42.88 12.61
C GLU A 78 -19.85 44.10 13.31
N LYS A 79 -18.51 44.22 13.29
CA LYS A 79 -17.75 45.30 13.95
C LYS A 79 -18.28 45.60 15.37
N PRO A 80 -18.30 44.59 16.25
CA PRO A 80 -18.85 44.76 17.59
C PRO A 80 -18.07 45.82 18.39
N GLU A 81 -18.75 46.54 19.27
CA GLU A 81 -18.14 47.57 20.14
C GLU A 81 -17.02 46.99 21.02
N ASN A 82 -17.21 45.74 21.48
CA ASN A 82 -16.21 44.99 22.24
C ASN A 82 -15.74 43.78 21.43
N LEU A 83 -14.44 43.54 21.44
CA LEU A 83 -13.84 42.42 20.71
C LEU A 83 -14.19 41.11 21.43
N PRO A 84 -14.91 40.18 20.78
CA PRO A 84 -15.29 38.92 21.41
C PRO A 84 -14.10 37.98 21.51
N ASP A 85 -14.25 36.92 22.31
CA ASP A 85 -13.26 35.86 22.41
C ASP A 85 -13.25 35.01 21.14
N LEU A 86 -12.33 35.35 20.24
CA LEU A 86 -12.18 34.68 18.94
C LEU A 86 -11.81 33.21 19.08
N GLU A 87 -11.04 32.85 20.12
CA GLU A 87 -10.60 31.48 20.32
C GLU A 87 -11.79 30.60 20.72
N ASN A 88 -12.59 31.06 21.69
CA ASN A 88 -13.77 30.33 22.12
C ASN A 88 -14.83 30.22 21.01
N LEU A 89 -15.09 31.31 20.28
CA LEU A 89 -16.03 31.28 19.14
C LEU A 89 -15.60 30.30 18.04
N ALA A 90 -14.31 30.31 17.66
CA ALA A 90 -13.80 29.39 16.66
C ALA A 90 -13.84 27.93 17.16
N ARG A 91 -13.56 27.71 18.46
CA ARG A 91 -13.64 26.39 19.09
C ARG A 91 -15.08 25.86 19.11
N GLU A 92 -16.07 26.68 19.45
CA GLU A 92 -17.48 26.29 19.44
C GLU A 92 -17.92 25.86 18.03
N LYS A 93 -17.61 26.66 17.00
CA LYS A 93 -17.90 26.30 15.60
C LYS A 93 -17.21 25.02 15.15
N PHE A 94 -15.96 24.83 15.56
CA PHE A 94 -15.22 23.61 15.27
C PHE A 94 -15.92 22.38 15.89
N LEU A 95 -16.30 22.46 17.17
CA LEU A 95 -16.99 21.36 17.85
C LEU A 95 -18.38 21.06 17.26
N GLU A 96 -19.09 22.09 16.81
CA GLU A 96 -20.36 21.93 16.10
C GLU A 96 -20.15 21.15 14.79
N MET A 97 -19.18 21.54 13.97
CA MET A 97 -18.82 20.80 12.74
C MET A 97 -18.37 19.36 13.04
N GLU A 98 -17.59 19.15 14.10
CA GLU A 98 -17.17 17.81 14.51
C GLU A 98 -18.33 16.94 15.00
N SER A 99 -19.37 17.53 15.59
CA SER A 99 -20.53 16.78 16.09
C SER A 99 -21.41 16.22 14.96
N GLU A 100 -21.35 16.82 13.76
CA GLU A 100 -22.07 16.38 12.57
C GLU A 100 -21.30 15.32 11.77
N ASN A 101 -20.04 15.06 12.13
CA ASN A 101 -19.20 14.10 11.42
C ASN A 101 -19.67 12.66 11.56
N SER A 102 -19.49 11.89 10.49
CA SER A 102 -19.60 10.44 10.51
C SER A 102 -18.34 9.78 9.95
N ASP A 103 -18.09 8.53 10.35
CA ASP A 103 -17.00 7.72 9.77
C ASP A 103 -17.23 7.44 8.28
N SER A 104 -18.49 7.49 7.82
CA SER A 104 -18.85 7.29 6.42
C SER A 104 -18.35 8.43 5.52
N ASP A 105 -18.10 9.61 6.07
CA ASP A 105 -17.56 10.74 5.32
C ASP A 105 -16.08 10.52 4.96
N LEU A 106 -15.34 9.81 5.80
CA LEU A 106 -13.93 9.46 5.55
C LEU A 106 -13.80 8.51 4.35
N GLN A 107 -14.78 7.64 4.15
CA GLN A 107 -14.82 6.71 3.02
C GLN A 107 -15.03 7.42 1.66
N ARG A 108 -15.49 8.68 1.68
CA ARG A 108 -15.67 9.52 0.48
C ARG A 108 -14.45 10.36 0.15
N ASN A 109 -13.40 10.34 0.98
CA ASN A 109 -12.18 11.05 0.69
C ASN A 109 -11.56 10.53 -0.62
N GLU A 110 -11.28 11.43 -1.56
CA GLU A 110 -10.81 11.08 -2.91
C GLU A 110 -9.51 10.27 -2.88
N LYS A 111 -8.56 10.64 -2.01
CA LYS A 111 -7.29 9.92 -1.86
C LYS A 111 -7.47 8.55 -1.23
N TYR A 112 -8.40 8.42 -0.27
CA TYR A 112 -8.73 7.13 0.32
C TYR A 112 -9.41 6.18 -0.69
N MET A 113 -10.35 6.69 -1.49
CA MET A 113 -10.97 5.91 -2.57
C MET A 113 -9.94 5.47 -3.60
N TYR A 114 -9.07 6.39 -4.04
CA TYR A 114 -7.97 6.07 -4.96
C TYR A 114 -7.05 4.98 -4.42
N PHE A 115 -6.68 5.07 -3.13
CA PHE A 115 -5.91 4.03 -2.44
C PHE A 115 -6.60 2.66 -2.47
N LYS A 116 -7.89 2.61 -2.13
CA LYS A 116 -8.70 1.38 -2.17
C LYS A 116 -8.75 0.78 -3.56
N ASP A 117 -8.98 1.60 -4.58
CA ASP A 117 -9.04 1.17 -5.97
C ASP A 117 -7.70 0.61 -6.44
N GLN A 118 -6.60 1.32 -6.18
CA GLN A 118 -5.27 0.82 -6.53
C GLN A 118 -4.93 -0.50 -5.84
N LEU A 119 -5.25 -0.64 -4.55
CA LEU A 119 -5.06 -1.90 -3.84
C LEU A 119 -5.89 -3.03 -4.42
N LYS A 120 -7.14 -2.76 -4.82
CA LYS A 120 -8.01 -3.76 -5.45
C LYS A 120 -7.44 -4.23 -6.77
N GLU A 121 -7.00 -3.30 -7.62
CA GLU A 121 -6.41 -3.62 -8.93
C GLU A 121 -5.08 -4.38 -8.78
N MET A 122 -4.20 -3.96 -7.88
CA MET A 122 -2.97 -4.69 -7.54
C MET A 122 -3.29 -6.10 -7.01
N LYS A 123 -4.20 -6.23 -6.04
CA LYS A 123 -4.58 -7.54 -5.51
C LYS A 123 -5.10 -8.48 -6.60
N LYS A 124 -5.89 -8.01 -7.58
CA LYS A 124 -6.34 -8.84 -8.72
C LYS A 124 -5.18 -9.35 -9.58
N GLN A 125 -4.15 -8.53 -9.79
CA GLN A 125 -3.00 -8.89 -10.62
C GLN A 125 -2.12 -9.96 -9.96
N TYR A 126 -1.99 -9.93 -8.64
CA TYR A 126 -1.06 -10.81 -7.90
C TYR A 126 -1.75 -11.97 -7.16
N ARG A 127 -3.01 -11.81 -6.74
CA ARG A 127 -3.88 -12.86 -6.19
C ARG A 127 -5.03 -13.10 -7.17
N GLY A 128 -4.80 -13.89 -8.22
CA GLY A 128 -5.84 -14.18 -9.21
C GLY A 128 -7.15 -14.60 -8.55
N ASN A 129 -8.22 -13.81 -8.78
CA ASN A 129 -9.63 -14.01 -8.40
C ASN A 129 -9.93 -15.15 -7.41
N ASP A 130 -9.97 -14.83 -6.11
CA ASP A 130 -10.72 -15.64 -5.12
C ASP A 130 -12.20 -15.20 -5.02
N THR A 131 -12.66 -14.25 -5.82
CA THR A 131 -14.08 -13.88 -5.94
C THR A 131 -14.55 -14.08 -7.37
N ILE A 132 -15.12 -15.25 -7.65
CA ILE A 132 -16.00 -15.45 -8.80
C ILE A 132 -17.34 -14.81 -8.41
N GLU A 133 -17.56 -13.58 -8.83
CA GLU A 133 -18.91 -13.10 -9.13
C GLU A 133 -18.88 -12.53 -10.55
N GLU A 134 -19.50 -13.31 -11.44
CA GLU A 134 -20.13 -12.94 -12.71
C GLU A 134 -19.34 -12.01 -13.65
N ILE A 135 -18.50 -12.60 -14.51
CA ILE A 135 -18.29 -12.07 -15.86
C ILE A 135 -18.42 -13.21 -16.87
N ASP A 136 -19.25 -12.90 -17.87
CA ASP A 136 -19.75 -13.67 -19.00
C ASP A 136 -18.72 -14.52 -19.77
N GLU A 137 -19.30 -15.50 -20.48
CA GLU A 137 -18.66 -16.55 -21.27
C GLU A 137 -17.64 -16.03 -22.31
N ASP A 138 -16.59 -16.84 -22.55
CA ASP A 138 -15.64 -16.80 -23.70
C ASP A 138 -14.21 -16.24 -23.53
N ILE A 139 -13.62 -16.31 -22.32
CA ILE A 139 -12.14 -16.42 -22.23
C ILE A 139 -11.76 -17.58 -21.31
N ALA A 140 -11.29 -18.68 -21.90
CA ALA A 140 -10.61 -19.74 -21.16
C ALA A 140 -9.22 -19.25 -20.71
N VAL A 141 -9.16 -18.48 -19.63
CA VAL A 141 -7.91 -18.21 -18.92
C VAL A 141 -7.51 -19.49 -18.20
N THR A 142 -6.55 -20.22 -18.74
CA THR A 142 -5.97 -21.37 -18.06
C THR A 142 -5.26 -20.89 -16.79
N ARG A 143 -5.83 -21.29 -15.65
CA ARG A 143 -5.29 -21.10 -14.30
C ARG A 143 -3.82 -21.52 -14.28
N SER A 144 -2.91 -20.55 -14.16
CA SER A 144 -1.52 -20.85 -13.80
C SER A 144 -1.51 -21.18 -12.32
N GLN A 145 -1.71 -22.45 -11.95
CA GLN A 145 -1.45 -22.89 -10.58
C GLN A 145 0.00 -22.52 -10.25
N MET A 146 0.21 -21.69 -9.22
CA MET A 146 1.57 -21.41 -8.74
C MET A 146 2.16 -22.73 -8.26
N ASN A 147 3.10 -23.28 -9.04
CA ASN A 147 3.74 -24.55 -8.70
C ASN A 147 4.77 -24.31 -7.60
N PHE A 148 4.43 -24.67 -6.36
CA PHE A 148 5.37 -24.70 -5.22
C PHE A 148 6.40 -25.82 -5.32
N ILE A 149 6.28 -26.68 -6.34
CA ILE A 149 7.16 -27.80 -6.59
C ILE A 149 8.45 -27.31 -7.25
N CYS A 150 9.58 -27.60 -6.60
CA CYS A 150 10.89 -27.32 -7.15
C CYS A 150 11.12 -28.17 -8.42
N PRO A 151 11.56 -27.58 -9.55
CA PRO A 151 11.86 -28.35 -10.76
C PRO A 151 13.07 -29.29 -10.62
N ILE A 152 13.90 -29.12 -9.58
CA ILE A 152 15.08 -29.96 -9.31
C ILE A 152 14.70 -31.12 -8.38
N THR A 153 14.13 -30.81 -7.21
CA THR A 153 13.83 -31.83 -6.18
C THR A 153 12.49 -32.52 -6.42
N GLN A 154 11.60 -31.94 -7.23
CA GLN A 154 10.22 -32.39 -7.43
C GLN A 154 9.40 -32.45 -6.14
N MET A 155 9.84 -31.71 -5.10
CA MET A 155 9.15 -31.56 -3.83
C MET A 155 8.78 -30.09 -3.61
N THR A 156 7.83 -29.83 -2.71
CA THR A 156 7.52 -28.49 -2.23
C THR A 156 8.78 -27.82 -1.69
N MET A 157 9.07 -26.61 -2.17
CA MET A 157 10.25 -25.84 -1.75
C MET A 157 10.16 -25.46 -0.26
N LYS A 158 11.27 -25.54 0.47
CA LYS A 158 11.42 -25.10 1.86
C LYS A 158 12.18 -23.78 1.95
N ARG A 159 13.25 -23.63 1.16
CA ARG A 159 14.02 -22.38 1.03
C ARG A 159 14.00 -21.95 -0.43
N PRO A 160 12.89 -21.36 -0.91
CA PRO A 160 12.81 -20.95 -2.30
C PRO A 160 13.76 -19.79 -2.58
N VAL A 161 14.49 -19.88 -3.68
CA VAL A 161 15.29 -18.79 -4.27
C VAL A 161 14.83 -18.53 -5.69
N ARG A 162 14.76 -17.26 -6.08
CA ARG A 162 14.36 -16.82 -7.42
C ARG A 162 15.57 -16.34 -8.22
N ASN A 163 15.67 -16.79 -9.46
CA ASN A 163 16.66 -16.25 -10.39
C ASN A 163 16.18 -14.91 -10.95
N LYS A 164 16.93 -13.83 -10.73
CA LYS A 164 16.58 -12.47 -11.16
C LYS A 164 16.58 -12.25 -12.68
N VAL A 165 17.21 -13.14 -13.46
CA VAL A 165 17.31 -13.06 -14.92
C VAL A 165 16.10 -13.69 -15.61
N CYS A 166 15.66 -14.87 -15.16
CA CYS A 166 14.56 -15.60 -15.80
C CYS A 166 13.29 -15.72 -14.94
N GLY A 167 13.33 -15.26 -13.69
CA GLY A 167 12.19 -15.21 -12.78
C GLY A 167 11.77 -16.55 -12.17
N HIS A 168 12.44 -17.66 -12.46
CA HIS A 168 12.08 -18.98 -11.94
C HIS A 168 12.64 -19.24 -10.55
N SER A 169 11.87 -19.97 -9.74
CA SER A 169 12.23 -20.32 -8.36
C SER A 169 12.63 -21.79 -8.21
N TYR A 170 13.55 -22.04 -7.27
CA TYR A 170 14.13 -23.34 -6.97
C TYR A 170 14.31 -23.52 -5.46
N GLU A 171 14.50 -24.75 -5.01
CA GLU A 171 15.03 -25.03 -3.67
C GLU A 171 16.49 -24.59 -3.63
N GLU A 172 16.85 -23.75 -2.65
CA GLU A 172 18.17 -23.13 -2.52
C GLU A 172 19.30 -24.15 -2.52
N ASP A 173 19.21 -25.15 -1.64
CA ASP A 173 20.27 -26.15 -1.49
C ASP A 173 20.44 -26.96 -2.78
N ALA A 174 19.34 -27.26 -3.49
CA ALA A 174 19.36 -28.06 -4.71
C ALA A 174 19.97 -27.30 -5.91
N ILE A 175 19.66 -26.02 -6.08
CA ILE A 175 20.22 -25.23 -7.18
C ILE A 175 21.70 -24.93 -6.95
N LEU A 176 22.11 -24.66 -5.70
CA LEU A 176 23.51 -24.42 -5.36
C LEU A 176 24.37 -25.68 -5.57
N GLU A 177 23.88 -26.85 -5.17
CA GLU A 177 24.55 -28.13 -5.42
C GLU A 177 24.71 -28.41 -6.92
N MET A 178 23.66 -28.15 -7.72
CA MET A 178 23.72 -28.32 -9.17
C MET A 178 24.75 -27.37 -9.80
N ILE A 179 24.81 -26.11 -9.36
CA ILE A 179 25.80 -25.14 -9.84
C ILE A 179 27.21 -25.61 -9.51
N GLN A 180 27.45 -26.05 -8.28
CA GLN A 180 28.75 -26.54 -7.84
C GLN A 180 29.21 -27.76 -8.65
N THR A 181 28.30 -28.70 -8.87
CA THR A 181 28.56 -29.94 -9.63
C THR A 181 28.93 -29.65 -11.08
N GLN A 182 28.23 -28.73 -11.75
CA GLN A 182 28.54 -28.38 -13.15
C GLN A 182 29.82 -27.55 -13.27
N LYS A 183 30.11 -26.69 -12.28
CA LYS A 183 31.37 -25.94 -12.21
C LYS A 183 32.58 -26.88 -12.16
N GLN A 184 32.52 -27.96 -11.38
CA GLN A 184 33.57 -28.99 -11.34
C GLN A 184 33.77 -29.67 -12.71
N LYS A 185 32.68 -29.83 -13.48
CA LYS A 185 32.69 -30.38 -14.84
C LYS A 185 33.05 -29.35 -15.93
N LYS A 186 33.39 -28.11 -15.55
CA LYS A 186 33.65 -26.97 -16.46
C LYS A 186 32.48 -26.71 -17.44
N LYS A 187 31.24 -26.92 -16.98
CA LYS A 187 30.01 -26.68 -17.77
C LYS A 187 29.17 -25.56 -17.14
N GLY A 188 28.47 -24.83 -17.99
CA GLY A 188 27.43 -23.89 -17.56
C GLY A 188 26.17 -24.60 -17.09
N VAL A 189 25.37 -23.92 -16.27
CA VAL A 189 24.14 -24.46 -15.68
C VAL A 189 22.95 -23.87 -16.42
N ARG A 190 22.15 -24.74 -17.05
CA ARG A 190 20.89 -24.32 -17.65
C ARG A 190 19.81 -24.19 -16.59
N CYS A 191 18.87 -23.28 -16.82
CA CYS A 191 17.66 -23.16 -16.02
C CYS A 191 16.94 -24.52 -15.94
N PRO A 192 16.70 -25.06 -14.73
CA PRO A 192 15.98 -26.31 -14.54
C PRO A 192 14.51 -26.28 -14.99
N LYS A 193 13.92 -25.09 -15.14
CA LYS A 193 12.54 -24.98 -15.60
C LYS A 193 12.47 -25.41 -17.07
N MET A 194 11.66 -26.43 -17.32
CA MET A 194 11.35 -26.91 -18.67
C MET A 194 10.92 -25.76 -19.58
N GLY A 195 11.53 -25.68 -20.77
CA GLY A 195 11.21 -24.66 -21.77
C GLY A 195 11.89 -23.30 -21.56
N CYS A 196 12.66 -23.10 -20.48
CA CYS A 196 13.40 -21.87 -20.29
C CYS A 196 14.68 -21.84 -21.16
N SER A 197 14.89 -20.74 -21.88
CA SER A 197 16.05 -20.52 -22.76
C SER A 197 17.31 -20.04 -22.02
N HIS A 198 17.22 -19.77 -20.71
CA HIS A 198 18.35 -19.26 -19.93
C HIS A 198 19.36 -20.37 -19.60
N VAL A 199 20.61 -20.21 -20.04
CA VAL A 199 21.64 -21.28 -20.03
C VAL A 199 22.84 -21.03 -19.11
N ASP A 200 22.88 -19.91 -18.39
CA ASP A 200 24.02 -19.48 -17.57
C ASP A 200 23.58 -19.05 -16.16
N VAL A 201 22.95 -19.97 -15.42
CA VAL A 201 22.51 -19.73 -14.04
C VAL A 201 23.72 -19.66 -13.10
N LYS A 202 23.87 -18.55 -12.38
CA LYS A 202 24.92 -18.36 -11.37
C LYS A 202 24.32 -18.15 -9.98
N GLY A 203 25.09 -18.49 -8.95
CA GLY A 203 24.70 -18.24 -7.56
C GLY A 203 24.43 -16.76 -7.27
N SER A 204 25.14 -15.85 -7.94
CA SER A 204 24.92 -14.39 -7.83
C SER A 204 23.60 -13.89 -8.43
N ASP A 205 22.91 -14.72 -9.20
CA ASP A 205 21.63 -14.40 -9.81
C ASP A 205 20.45 -14.91 -8.97
N LEU A 206 20.74 -15.70 -7.94
CA LEU A 206 19.75 -16.25 -7.03
C LEU A 206 19.56 -15.30 -5.84
N VAL A 207 18.31 -14.94 -5.59
CA VAL A 207 17.90 -14.11 -4.47
C VAL A 207 16.86 -14.90 -3.67
N PRO A 208 16.92 -14.89 -2.32
CA PRO A 208 15.86 -15.48 -1.50
C PRO A 208 14.47 -14.99 -1.90
N ASP A 209 13.53 -15.92 -2.06
CA ASP A 209 12.15 -15.63 -2.44
C ASP A 209 11.26 -15.71 -1.19
N GLU A 210 11.42 -14.72 -0.30
CA GLU A 210 10.70 -14.66 0.98
C GLU A 210 9.18 -14.62 0.78
N ALA A 211 8.72 -14.01 -0.31
CA ALA A 211 7.32 -14.01 -0.74
C ALA A 211 6.81 -15.43 -0.99
N LEU A 212 7.50 -16.20 -1.85
CA LEU A 212 7.14 -17.59 -2.14
C LEU A 212 7.23 -18.48 -0.90
N LYS A 213 8.23 -18.26 -0.05
CA LYS A 213 8.40 -18.99 1.21
C LYS A 213 7.18 -18.81 2.13
N ARG A 214 6.75 -17.57 2.34
CA ARG A 214 5.56 -17.25 3.14
C ARG A 214 4.29 -17.91 2.59
N LEU A 215 4.11 -17.91 1.26
CA LEU A 215 2.98 -18.59 0.61
C LEU A 215 2.98 -20.09 0.89
N ILE A 216 4.14 -20.76 0.75
CA ILE A 216 4.29 -22.18 1.03
C ILE A 216 3.98 -22.48 2.51
N ASP A 217 4.53 -21.68 3.42
CA ASP A 217 4.30 -21.83 4.86
C ASP A 217 2.83 -21.61 5.23
N SER A 218 2.13 -20.70 4.55
CA SER A 218 0.69 -20.46 4.78
C SER A 218 -0.18 -21.62 4.33
N GLN A 219 0.19 -22.33 3.26
CA GLN A 219 -0.55 -23.52 2.82
C GLN A 219 -0.32 -24.71 3.75
N ASN A 220 0.89 -24.86 4.30
CA ASN A 220 1.22 -25.95 5.21
C ASN A 220 0.61 -25.80 6.62
N LYS A 221 0.06 -24.61 6.95
CA LYS A 221 -0.63 -24.33 8.22
C LYS A 221 -2.14 -24.66 8.19
N LYS A 222 -2.71 -24.98 7.02
CA LYS A 222 -4.10 -25.46 6.87
C LYS A 222 -4.15 -26.98 7.00
#